data_AF-X1QHY8-F1
#
_entry.id   AF-X1QHY8-F1
#
_cell.length_a   1.000
_cell.length_b   1.000
_cell.length_c   1.000
_cell.angle_alpha   90.00
_cell.angle_beta   90.00
_cell.angle_gamma   90.00
#
_symmetry.space_group_name_H-M   'P 1'
#
loop_
_entity.id
_entity.type
_entity.pdbx_description
1 polymer ?
#
loop_
_entity_poly.entity_id
_entity_poly.type
_entity_poly.pdbx_seq_one_letter_code
_entity_poly.pdbx_strand_id
1 'polypeptide(L)'
;MQKGVINGKYKTLNPGKVVVTSIGGSTREEMEWVNMNPLFWLVNVDYLEDVRVIAAHDNMKSINNILMLDLSGQITSETIGAKLLA
;
A
#
# COMPACT_ATOMS: atom_id res chain seq x y z
N MET A 1 -3.51 13.17 -4.09
CA MET A 1 -4.57 13.00 -5.12
C MET A 1 -5.18 14.34 -5.52
N GLN A 2 -5.84 15.07 -4.60
CA GLN A 2 -6.46 16.38 -4.88
C GLN A 2 -5.49 17.44 -5.45
N LYS A 3 -4.21 17.43 -5.01
CA LYS A 3 -3.15 18.30 -5.55
C LYS A 3 -2.59 17.86 -6.92
N GLY A 4 -3.14 16.84 -7.57
CA GLY A 4 -2.73 16.34 -8.89
C GLY A 4 -1.41 15.55 -8.96
N VAL A 5 -0.62 15.55 -7.89
CA VAL A 5 0.69 14.84 -7.81
C VAL A 5 0.53 13.33 -8.02
N ILE A 6 -0.46 12.72 -7.36
CA ILE A 6 -0.80 11.30 -7.51
C ILE A 6 -2.07 11.21 -8.35
N ASN A 7 -1.96 10.64 -9.54
CA ASN A 7 -3.07 10.53 -10.51
C ASN A 7 -3.08 9.18 -11.27
N GLY A 8 -2.08 8.32 -11.09
CA GLY A 8 -2.05 6.97 -11.66
C GLY A 8 -1.90 6.87 -13.19
N LYS A 9 -1.65 7.97 -13.92
CA LYS A 9 -1.61 7.99 -15.40
C LYS A 9 -0.46 7.18 -16.02
N TYR A 10 0.57 6.86 -15.24
CA TYR A 10 1.75 6.11 -15.69
C TYR A 10 1.78 4.67 -15.15
N LYS A 11 0.72 4.19 -14.52
CA LYS A 11 0.68 2.80 -14.03
C LYS A 11 0.49 1.86 -15.23
N THR A 12 1.34 0.84 -15.32
CA THR A 12 1.26 -0.23 -16.34
C THR A 12 0.00 -1.07 -16.18
N LEU A 13 -0.39 -1.32 -14.93
CA LEU A 13 -1.62 -2.03 -14.56
C LEU A 13 -2.58 -1.08 -13.83
N ASN A 14 -3.88 -1.21 -14.07
CA ASN A 14 -4.93 -0.40 -13.41
C ASN A 14 -4.70 1.12 -13.49
N PRO A 15 -4.51 1.68 -14.70
CA PRO A 15 -4.22 3.09 -14.89
C PRO A 15 -5.34 3.97 -14.32
N GLY A 16 -4.95 5.09 -13.70
CA GLY A 16 -5.88 6.06 -13.12
C GLY A 16 -6.61 5.59 -11.86
N LYS A 17 -6.36 4.37 -11.35
CA LYS A 17 -7.00 3.85 -10.14
C LYS A 17 -6.06 3.82 -8.94
N VAL A 18 -6.60 4.12 -7.76
CA VAL A 18 -6.01 3.75 -6.47
C VAL A 18 -6.55 2.39 -6.08
N VAL A 19 -5.69 1.38 -6.10
CA VAL A 19 -6.04 -0.02 -5.87
C VAL A 19 -5.57 -0.40 -4.48
N VAL A 20 -6.48 -0.82 -3.62
CA VAL A 20 -6.24 -1.03 -2.18
C VAL A 20 -7.13 -2.15 -1.65
N THR A 21 -6.74 -2.80 -0.55
CA THR A 21 -7.56 -3.84 0.09
C THR A 21 -8.38 -3.29 1.25
N SER A 22 -7.94 -2.19 1.86
CA SER A 22 -8.60 -1.52 2.97
C SER A 22 -8.27 -0.02 2.94
N ILE A 23 -9.14 0.79 3.54
CA ILE A 23 -8.95 2.23 3.69
C ILE A 23 -9.39 2.58 5.12
N GLY A 24 -8.49 3.20 5.89
CA GLY A 24 -8.74 3.55 7.29
C GLY A 24 -7.58 4.32 7.90
N GLY A 25 -7.73 4.77 9.15
CA GLY A 25 -6.71 5.54 9.87
C GLY A 25 -6.60 7.02 9.47
N SER A 26 -7.54 7.50 8.66
CA SER A 26 -7.58 8.86 8.12
C SER A 26 -8.56 9.77 8.87
N THR A 27 -8.58 11.06 8.51
CA THR A 27 -9.58 12.01 9.02
C THR A 27 -10.97 11.69 8.48
N ARG A 28 -12.02 12.19 9.16
CA ARG A 28 -13.40 12.04 8.69
C ARG A 28 -13.61 12.60 7.28
N GLU A 29 -13.05 13.77 6.99
CA GLU A 29 -13.15 14.43 5.68
C GLU A 29 -12.53 13.57 4.57
N GLU A 30 -11.38 12.95 4.84
CA GLU A 30 -10.75 12.03 3.89
C GLU A 30 -11.60 10.78 3.65
N MET A 31 -12.23 10.24 4.70
CA MET A 31 -13.14 9.09 4.57
C MET A 31 -14.39 9.46 3.75
N GLU A 32 -14.94 10.66 3.95
CA GLU A 32 -16.06 11.18 3.14
C GLU A 32 -15.65 11.41 1.68
N TRP A 33 -14.43 11.86 1.42
CA TRP A 33 -13.89 12.04 0.07
C TRP A 33 -13.66 10.71 -0.69
N VAL A 34 -13.31 9.66 0.04
CA VAL A 34 -13.14 8.30 -0.52
C VAL A 34 -14.51 7.65 -0.78
N ASN A 35 -15.51 7.95 0.04
CA ASN A 35 -16.82 7.32 -0.03
C ASN A 35 -17.44 7.43 -1.44
N MET A 36 -17.83 6.28 -2.01
CA MET A 36 -18.41 6.16 -3.35
C MET A 36 -17.58 6.80 -4.48
N ASN A 37 -16.28 7.05 -4.25
CA ASN A 37 -15.41 7.67 -5.22
C ASN A 37 -14.84 6.62 -6.19
N PRO A 38 -15.20 6.64 -7.50
CA PRO A 38 -14.81 5.61 -8.46
C PRO A 38 -13.30 5.56 -8.75
N LEU A 39 -12.55 6.54 -8.26
CA LEU A 39 -11.10 6.59 -8.31
C LEU A 39 -10.45 5.46 -7.48
N PHE A 40 -11.13 5.03 -6.42
CA PHE A 40 -10.71 3.94 -5.56
C PHE A 40 -11.29 2.61 -6.04
N TRP A 41 -10.45 1.60 -6.10
CA TRP A 41 -10.83 0.24 -6.42
C TRP A 41 -10.41 -0.67 -5.26
N LEU A 42 -11.40 -1.08 -4.48
CA LEU A 42 -11.20 -2.06 -3.42
C LEU A 42 -11.14 -3.45 -4.03
N VAL A 43 -10.06 -4.17 -3.73
CA VAL A 43 -9.77 -5.52 -4.24
C VAL A 43 -9.48 -6.46 -3.08
N ASN A 44 -9.55 -7.77 -3.35
CA ASN A 44 -9.13 -8.78 -2.38
C ASN A 44 -7.60 -8.68 -2.15
N VAL A 45 -7.16 -8.93 -0.91
CA VAL A 45 -5.74 -9.02 -0.53
C VAL A 45 -4.98 -10.03 -1.40
N ASP A 46 -5.61 -11.14 -1.79
CA ASP A 46 -5.00 -12.16 -2.66
C ASP A 46 -4.57 -11.61 -4.02
N TYR A 47 -5.27 -10.60 -4.53
CA TYR A 47 -4.88 -9.93 -5.78
C TYR A 47 -3.87 -8.82 -5.52
N LEU A 48 -4.08 -8.01 -4.48
CA LEU A 48 -3.25 -6.84 -4.21
C LEU A 48 -1.82 -7.22 -3.81
N GLU A 49 -1.68 -8.28 -3.03
CA GLU A 49 -0.41 -8.73 -2.44
C GLU A 49 0.25 -9.86 -3.25
N ASP A 50 -0.36 -10.29 -4.36
CA ASP A 50 0.30 -11.20 -5.29
C ASP A 50 1.55 -10.53 -5.88
N VAL A 51 2.72 -11.11 -5.60
CA VAL A 51 4.02 -10.62 -6.08
C VAL A 51 4.03 -10.46 -7.59
N ARG A 52 3.29 -11.29 -8.35
CA ARG A 52 3.19 -11.20 -9.80
C ARG A 52 2.41 -9.97 -10.25
N VAL A 53 1.39 -9.57 -9.49
CA VAL A 53 0.61 -8.35 -9.73
C VAL A 53 1.44 -7.12 -9.37
N ILE A 54 2.11 -7.14 -8.22
CA ILE A 54 3.00 -6.06 -7.77
C ILE A 54 4.14 -5.84 -8.78
N ALA A 55 4.81 -6.93 -9.19
CA ALA A 55 5.95 -6.88 -10.10
C ALA A 55 5.57 -6.46 -11.53
N ALA A 56 4.28 -6.53 -11.91
CA ALA A 56 3.79 -6.07 -13.20
C ALA A 56 3.67 -4.54 -13.31
N HIS A 57 3.84 -3.80 -12.20
CA HIS A 57 3.90 -2.34 -12.23
C HIS A 57 5.33 -1.85 -12.52
N ASP A 58 5.50 -1.12 -13.62
CA ASP A 58 6.77 -0.44 -13.86
C ASP A 58 7.06 0.57 -12.77
N ASN A 59 8.34 0.72 -12.44
CA ASN A 59 8.80 1.71 -11.47
C ASN A 59 8.14 1.55 -10.08
N MET A 60 7.88 0.32 -9.63
CA MET A 60 7.30 0.04 -8.32
C MET A 60 8.20 0.53 -7.18
N LYS A 61 7.61 1.18 -6.17
CA LYS A 61 8.26 1.51 -4.90
C LYS A 61 7.40 1.02 -3.75
N SER A 62 8.03 0.44 -2.75
CA SER A 62 7.40 0.03 -1.50
C SER A 62 8.11 0.72 -0.34
N ILE A 63 7.33 1.23 0.60
CA ILE A 63 7.83 1.91 1.80
C ILE A 63 7.24 1.15 2.98
N ASN A 64 8.11 0.55 3.79
CA ASN A 64 7.73 -0.21 4.98
C ASN A 64 8.62 0.20 6.15
N ASN A 65 8.11 0.03 7.37
CA ASN A 65 8.88 0.22 8.59
C ASN A 65 9.37 -1.13 9.11
N ILE A 66 10.47 -1.11 9.86
CA ILE A 66 11.04 -2.27 10.54
C ILE A 66 11.28 -1.92 12.01
N LEU A 67 11.37 -2.93 12.88
CA LEU A 67 11.74 -2.75 14.28
C LEU A 67 13.26 -2.79 14.45
N MET A 68 13.91 -3.77 13.80
CA MET A 68 15.35 -4.00 13.90
C MET A 68 15.92 -4.55 12.58
N LEU A 69 17.22 -4.30 12.38
CA LEU A 69 18.04 -4.78 11.28
C LEU A 69 19.36 -5.28 11.87
N ASP A 70 19.84 -6.44 11.45
CA ASP A 70 21.17 -6.92 11.82
C ASP A 70 22.25 -6.58 10.77
N LEU A 71 23.51 -6.85 11.09
CA LEU A 71 24.63 -6.57 10.18
C LEU A 71 24.64 -7.43 8.91
N SER A 72 23.88 -8.53 8.87
CA SER A 72 23.70 -9.36 7.67
C SER A 72 22.61 -8.84 6.74
N GLY A 73 21.80 -7.87 7.20
CA GLY A 73 20.69 -7.31 6.46
C GLY A 73 19.34 -7.95 6.75
N GLN A 74 19.25 -8.87 7.72
CA GLN A 74 17.97 -9.47 8.11
C GLN A 74 17.14 -8.46 8.91
N ILE A 75 15.84 -8.42 8.62
CA ILE A 75 14.88 -7.53 9.27
C ILE A 75 13.90 -8.30 10.15
N THR A 76 13.45 -7.68 11.22
CA THR A 76 12.21 -8.05 11.91
C THR A 76 11.30 -6.83 12.05
N SER A 77 10.01 -7.02 11.79
CA SER A 77 8.96 -6.00 11.88
C SER A 77 7.92 -6.30 12.95
N GLU A 78 7.92 -7.50 13.55
CA GLU A 78 6.87 -7.95 14.45
C GLU A 78 7.36 -8.30 15.85
N THR A 79 8.66 -8.56 16.03
CA THR A 79 9.21 -9.07 17.29
C THR A 79 10.38 -8.23 17.80
N ILE A 80 10.51 -8.17 19.12
CA ILE A 80 11.74 -7.73 19.81
C ILE A 80 12.20 -8.86 20.71
N GLY A 81 13.30 -9.53 20.32
CA GLY A 81 13.69 -10.80 20.93
C GLY A 81 12.59 -11.85 20.75
N ALA A 82 12.19 -12.53 21.83
CA ALA A 82 11.12 -13.51 21.80
C ALA A 82 9.69 -12.92 21.97
N LYS A 83 9.56 -11.59 22.13
CA LYS A 83 8.27 -10.93 22.34
C LYS A 83 7.64 -10.53 21.01
N LEU A 84 6.44 -11.03 20.72
CA LEU A 84 5.58 -10.56 19.64
C LEU A 84 4.93 -9.22 20.03
N LEU A 85 4.95 -8.25 19.12
CA LEU A 85 4.34 -6.92 19.28
C LEU A 85 3.15 -6.69 18.35
N ALA A 86 2.89 -7.64 17.44
CA ALA A 86 1.77 -7.62 16.50
C ALA A 86 0.41 -7.69 17.21
#